data_AF-A0A078GFL9-F1
#
_entry.id   AF-A0A078GFL9-F1
#
_cell.length_a   1.000
_cell.length_b   1.000
_cell.length_c   1.000
_cell.angle_alpha   90.00
_cell.angle_beta   90.00
_cell.angle_gamma   90.00
#
_symmetry.space_group_name_H-M   'P 1'
#
loop_
_entity.id
_entity.type
_entity.pdbx_description
1 polymer ?
#
loop_
_entity_poly.entity_id
_entity_poly.type
_entity_poly.pdbx_seq_one_letter_code
_entity_poly.pdbx_strand_id
1 'polypeptide(L)'
;MSRSGALGLTQFRIPFSHGRAIYINPITFKPPNNASSVYPFKTSFTFSITPHNTNPTPGHGFAFLVVPRNQDDAASGLGYLSLVNRTSNGNPNNHLFAVEFDVFQDKYLHDINDNHVGIDINSVDSVTSVKSGYWVMTRSGWLFKDLKLSSGDKYTAWIEYNNNLKVISVTIGLAHLKKPNRPLIEAKYDLSNVLLEKMYAGFAGSMGRGVETHEVWDWTFQN
;
A
#
# COMPACT_ATOMS: atom_id res chain seq x y z
N MET A 1 18.80 -2.84 22.83
CA MET A 1 18.27 -2.16 21.63
C MET A 1 17.10 -1.30 22.08
N SER A 2 17.13 0.01 21.87
CA SER A 2 15.96 0.85 22.14
C SER A 2 14.87 0.51 21.12
N ARG A 3 13.62 0.42 21.56
CA ARG A 3 12.48 0.19 20.66
C ARG A 3 12.17 1.52 19.98
N SER A 4 12.08 1.52 18.64
CA SER A 4 11.93 2.71 17.78
C SER A 4 10.53 3.33 17.80
N GLY A 5 9.55 2.70 18.45
CA GLY A 5 8.14 3.12 18.44
C GLY A 5 7.42 2.84 17.11
N ALA A 6 8.15 2.43 16.07
CA ALA A 6 7.60 2.08 14.78
C ALA A 6 6.77 0.78 14.85
N LEU A 7 5.74 0.72 14.02
CA LEU A 7 4.93 -0.45 13.80
C LEU A 7 5.60 -1.34 12.75
N GLY A 8 6.18 -2.47 13.18
CA GLY A 8 6.73 -3.49 12.28
C GLY A 8 5.66 -4.44 11.77
N LEU A 9 5.53 -4.59 10.45
CA LEU A 9 4.57 -5.52 9.82
C LEU A 9 5.15 -6.93 9.63
N THR A 10 6.47 -7.05 9.64
CA THR A 10 7.19 -8.32 9.49
C THR A 10 8.20 -8.52 10.61
N GLN A 11 8.43 -9.79 10.97
CA GLN A 11 9.35 -10.16 12.05
C GLN A 11 10.79 -10.20 11.53
N PHE A 12 11.65 -9.39 12.14
CA PHE A 12 13.07 -9.33 11.81
C PHE A 12 13.74 -10.70 11.93
N ARG A 13 14.54 -11.09 10.91
CA ARG A 13 15.25 -12.38 10.81
C ARG A 13 14.38 -13.63 10.72
N ILE A 14 13.08 -13.51 10.47
CA ILE A 14 12.21 -14.65 10.22
C ILE A 14 11.77 -14.59 8.74
N PRO A 15 12.43 -15.34 7.84
CA PRO A 15 12.01 -15.44 6.44
C PRO A 15 10.55 -15.90 6.35
N PHE A 16 9.89 -15.50 5.27
CA PHE A 16 8.46 -15.77 5.05
C PHE A 16 7.52 -15.12 6.08
N SER A 17 8.01 -14.22 6.93
CA SER A 17 7.15 -13.49 7.85
C SER A 17 6.18 -12.60 7.08
N HIS A 18 4.94 -12.57 7.55
CA HIS A 18 3.92 -11.65 7.08
C HIS A 18 3.02 -11.25 8.23
N GLY A 19 2.30 -10.14 8.07
CA GLY A 19 1.47 -9.61 9.14
C GLY A 19 0.60 -8.45 8.70
N ARG A 20 -0.35 -8.12 9.58
CA ARG A 20 -1.30 -7.02 9.39
C ARG A 20 -1.42 -6.21 10.66
N ALA A 21 -1.63 -4.91 10.50
CA ALA A 21 -1.90 -3.98 11.57
C ALA A 21 -3.11 -3.14 11.19
N ILE A 22 -4.23 -3.37 11.86
CA ILE A 22 -5.54 -2.84 11.48
C ILE A 22 -6.05 -1.92 12.58
N TYR A 23 -6.60 -0.76 12.19
CA TYR A 23 -7.28 0.11 13.15
C TYR A 23 -8.50 -0.61 13.72
N ILE A 24 -8.65 -0.61 15.05
CA ILE A 24 -9.61 -1.48 15.73
C ILE A 24 -11.07 -1.11 15.47
N ASN A 25 -11.37 0.16 15.21
CA ASN A 25 -12.74 0.62 14.98
C ASN A 25 -13.02 0.69 13.48
N PRO A 26 -14.19 0.21 13.02
CA PRO A 26 -14.56 0.34 11.63
C PRO A 26 -14.80 1.82 11.27
N ILE A 27 -14.38 2.18 10.07
CA ILE A 27 -14.56 3.48 9.44
C ILE A 27 -15.78 3.40 8.52
N THR A 28 -16.65 4.41 8.59
CA THR A 28 -17.80 4.51 7.68
C THR A 28 -17.34 5.08 6.34
N PHE A 29 -17.34 4.28 5.29
CA PHE A 29 -16.95 4.69 3.93
C PHE A 29 -18.14 5.05 3.04
N LYS A 30 -19.37 4.63 3.37
CA LYS A 30 -20.58 5.01 2.61
C LYS A 30 -21.66 5.62 3.50
N PRO A 31 -22.52 6.49 2.94
CA PRO A 31 -23.73 6.89 3.65
C PRO A 31 -24.63 5.66 3.85
N PRO A 32 -25.31 5.54 5.00
CA PRO A 32 -26.35 4.53 5.17
C PRO A 32 -27.38 4.63 4.03
N ASN A 33 -27.75 3.49 3.45
CA ASN A 33 -28.73 3.39 2.36
C ASN A 33 -28.34 4.08 1.02
N ASN A 34 -27.06 4.43 0.80
CA ASN A 34 -26.59 4.91 -0.51
C ASN A 34 -25.39 4.08 -0.98
N ALA A 35 -25.68 3.02 -1.74
CA ALA A 35 -24.64 2.11 -2.24
C ALA A 35 -23.70 2.74 -3.28
N SER A 36 -24.15 3.80 -3.96
CA SER A 36 -23.47 4.42 -5.13
C SER A 36 -22.53 5.56 -4.76
N SER A 37 -22.45 5.95 -3.49
CA SER A 37 -21.61 7.05 -3.03
C SER A 37 -20.66 6.57 -1.93
N VAL A 38 -19.43 7.07 -1.97
CA VAL A 38 -18.38 6.83 -0.98
C VAL A 38 -17.95 8.18 -0.42
N TYR A 39 -17.69 8.28 0.88
CA TYR A 39 -17.08 9.48 1.44
C TYR A 39 -15.68 9.67 0.82
N PRO A 40 -15.34 10.88 0.34
CA PRO A 40 -13.95 11.14 -0.01
C PRO A 40 -13.09 10.87 1.22
N PHE A 41 -11.86 10.42 1.01
CA PHE A 41 -10.94 10.23 2.13
C PHE A 41 -9.54 10.61 1.71
N LYS A 42 -8.72 10.89 2.72
CA LYS A 42 -7.29 11.10 2.60
C LYS A 42 -6.59 10.38 3.74
N THR A 43 -5.49 9.74 3.41
CA THR A 43 -4.61 9.12 4.39
C THR A 43 -3.17 9.42 4.05
N SER A 44 -2.34 9.51 5.07
CA SER A 44 -0.90 9.63 4.88
C SER A 44 -0.16 8.90 5.98
N PHE A 45 1.01 8.38 5.63
CA PHE A 45 1.85 7.64 6.56
C PHE A 45 3.30 7.72 6.11
N THR A 46 4.19 7.77 7.10
CA THR A 46 5.63 7.60 6.88
C THR A 46 6.02 6.14 7.07
N PHE A 47 6.79 5.60 6.15
CA PHE A 47 7.26 4.22 6.18
C PHE A 47 8.74 4.10 5.81
N SER A 48 9.33 2.95 6.11
CA SER A 48 10.64 2.53 5.57
C SER A 48 10.63 1.04 5.29
N ILE A 49 11.31 0.64 4.21
CA ILE A 49 11.61 -0.75 3.88
C ILE A 49 13.13 -0.92 3.96
N THR A 50 13.61 -1.68 4.94
CA THR A 50 15.04 -1.83 5.20
C THR A 50 15.50 -3.22 4.78
N PRO A 51 16.30 -3.36 3.71
CA PRO A 51 16.82 -4.64 3.28
C PRO A 51 17.88 -5.15 4.25
N HIS A 52 17.89 -6.45 4.52
CA HIS A 52 18.96 -7.09 5.27
C HIS A 52 19.77 -7.98 4.35
N ASN A 53 20.68 -7.38 3.55
CA ASN A 53 21.69 -7.97 2.65
C ASN A 53 21.77 -9.51 2.71
N THR A 54 20.76 -10.19 2.17
CA THR A 54 20.59 -11.63 2.20
C THR A 54 20.66 -12.16 0.77
N ASN A 55 20.95 -13.45 0.64
CA ASN A 55 20.83 -14.18 -0.62
C ASN A 55 19.78 -15.27 -0.39
N PRO A 56 18.62 -15.23 -1.07
CA PRO A 56 18.25 -14.43 -2.25
C PRO A 56 17.86 -12.97 -1.95
N THR A 57 17.60 -12.19 -3.02
CA THR A 57 17.15 -10.80 -2.98
C THR A 57 16.00 -10.60 -1.97
N PRO A 58 16.05 -9.54 -1.14
CA PRO A 58 14.94 -9.15 -0.27
C PRO A 58 13.66 -8.85 -1.05
N GLY A 59 12.53 -9.06 -0.40
CA GLY A 59 11.18 -8.91 -0.95
C GLY A 59 10.18 -9.34 0.11
N HIS A 60 8.90 -9.00 0.02
CA HIS A 60 8.21 -8.51 -1.18
C HIS A 60 7.76 -7.05 -1.08
N GLY A 61 7.27 -6.62 0.08
CA GLY A 61 6.74 -5.28 0.24
C GLY A 61 5.62 -5.20 1.26
N PHE A 62 4.89 -4.08 1.21
CA PHE A 62 3.74 -3.85 2.08
C PHE A 62 2.70 -2.98 1.37
N ALA A 63 1.50 -2.90 1.94
CA ALA A 63 0.41 -2.10 1.42
C ALA A 63 -0.36 -1.39 2.53
N PHE A 64 -0.86 -0.19 2.21
CA PHE A 64 -2.04 0.35 2.89
C PHE A 64 -3.27 -0.40 2.37
N LEU A 65 -4.22 -0.73 3.23
CA LEU A 65 -5.39 -1.51 2.86
C LEU A 65 -6.68 -1.03 3.51
N VAL A 66 -7.80 -1.32 2.86
CA VAL A 66 -9.17 -1.21 3.36
C VAL A 66 -9.90 -2.52 3.11
N VAL A 67 -10.44 -3.14 4.16
CA VAL A 67 -11.03 -4.50 4.13
C VAL A 67 -12.30 -4.62 4.98
N PRO A 68 -13.19 -5.59 4.72
CA PRO A 68 -14.45 -5.71 5.43
C PRO A 68 -14.29 -6.23 6.87
N ARG A 69 -13.18 -6.90 7.20
CA ARG A 69 -12.93 -7.54 8.49
C ARG A 69 -11.53 -7.21 8.98
N ASN A 70 -11.37 -7.09 10.29
CA ASN A 70 -10.08 -6.86 10.95
C ASN A 70 -9.27 -8.14 11.21
N GLN A 71 -9.79 -9.30 10.79
CA GLN A 71 -9.12 -10.61 10.84
C GLN A 71 -9.28 -11.30 9.49
N ASP A 72 -8.22 -11.96 9.04
CA ASP A 72 -8.23 -12.78 7.83
C ASP A 72 -7.19 -13.89 7.94
N ASP A 73 -7.66 -15.07 8.32
CA ASP A 73 -6.80 -16.25 8.50
C ASP A 73 -6.37 -16.86 7.16
N ALA A 74 -6.94 -16.39 6.04
CA ALA A 74 -6.66 -16.92 4.72
C ALA A 74 -5.57 -16.14 3.98
N ALA A 75 -5.17 -14.95 4.43
CA ALA A 75 -4.15 -14.16 3.76
C ALA A 75 -2.76 -14.82 3.83
N SER A 76 -2.02 -14.81 2.72
CA SER A 76 -0.69 -15.42 2.62
C SER A 76 0.42 -14.37 2.44
N GLY A 77 1.64 -14.71 2.86
CA GLY A 77 2.84 -13.92 2.59
C GLY A 77 3.31 -13.98 1.12
N LEU A 78 4.60 -13.72 0.89
CA LEU A 78 5.19 -13.58 -0.46
C LEU A 78 4.54 -12.43 -1.26
N GLY A 79 4.48 -12.51 -2.58
CA GLY A 79 3.85 -11.47 -3.41
C GLY A 79 2.36 -11.25 -3.14
N TYR A 80 1.71 -12.03 -2.27
CA TYR A 80 0.33 -11.77 -1.86
C TYR A 80 0.22 -10.74 -0.73
N LEU A 81 1.35 -10.25 -0.18
CA LEU A 81 1.46 -9.12 0.75
C LEU A 81 0.61 -9.22 2.03
N SER A 82 0.17 -10.43 2.41
CA SER A 82 -0.84 -10.64 3.45
C SER A 82 -2.16 -9.92 3.19
N LEU A 83 -2.51 -9.72 1.91
CA LEU A 83 -3.77 -9.15 1.43
C LEU A 83 -4.76 -10.24 1.00
N VAL A 84 -4.28 -11.21 0.23
CA VAL A 84 -5.06 -12.32 -0.34
C VAL A 84 -4.24 -13.60 -0.32
N ASN A 85 -4.74 -14.66 -0.95
CA ASN A 85 -3.97 -15.86 -1.25
C ASN A 85 -4.20 -16.29 -2.70
N ARG A 86 -3.51 -17.35 -3.12
CA ARG A 86 -3.60 -17.90 -4.47
C ARG A 86 -5.04 -18.17 -4.96
N THR A 87 -5.95 -18.55 -4.06
CA THR A 87 -7.35 -18.88 -4.41
C THR A 87 -8.30 -17.69 -4.33
N SER A 88 -8.02 -16.73 -3.44
CA SER A 88 -8.83 -15.51 -3.31
C SER A 88 -8.36 -14.38 -4.21
N ASN A 89 -7.16 -14.43 -4.79
CA ASN A 89 -6.64 -13.40 -5.68
C ASN A 89 -7.57 -13.16 -6.88
N GLY A 90 -8.12 -11.95 -7.00
CA GLY A 90 -9.09 -11.58 -8.03
C GLY A 90 -10.55 -11.87 -7.70
N ASN A 91 -10.87 -12.42 -6.52
CA ASN A 91 -12.25 -12.67 -6.12
C ASN A 91 -12.97 -11.35 -5.77
N PRO A 92 -14.04 -10.96 -6.48
CA PRO A 92 -14.75 -9.70 -6.23
C PRO A 92 -15.37 -9.61 -4.82
N ASN A 93 -15.60 -10.75 -4.16
CA ASN A 93 -16.12 -10.79 -2.78
C ASN A 93 -15.06 -10.47 -1.71
N ASN A 94 -13.80 -10.23 -2.09
CA ASN A 94 -12.78 -9.79 -1.15
C ASN A 94 -13.12 -8.43 -0.55
N HIS A 95 -13.78 -7.55 -1.32
CA HIS A 95 -14.03 -6.16 -0.97
C HIS A 95 -12.74 -5.48 -0.47
N LEU A 96 -11.65 -5.68 -1.22
CA LEU A 96 -10.32 -5.21 -0.87
C LEU A 96 -9.94 -4.04 -1.78
N PHE A 97 -9.57 -2.93 -1.14
CA PHE A 97 -8.80 -1.85 -1.78
C PHE A 97 -7.45 -1.76 -1.09
N ALA A 98 -6.37 -1.71 -1.86
CA ALA A 98 -5.03 -1.50 -1.33
C ALA A 98 -4.19 -0.60 -2.24
N VAL A 99 -3.16 0.00 -1.64
CA VAL A 99 -2.07 0.67 -2.35
C VAL A 99 -0.78 0.02 -1.88
N GLU A 100 -0.14 -0.73 -2.78
CA GLU A 100 1.06 -1.49 -2.51
C GLU A 100 2.34 -0.70 -2.82
N PHE A 101 3.39 -1.07 -2.10
CA PHE A 101 4.76 -0.60 -2.26
C PHE A 101 5.63 -1.86 -2.38
N ASP A 102 5.74 -2.34 -3.61
CA ASP A 102 6.37 -3.60 -3.94
C ASP A 102 7.85 -3.40 -4.33
N VAL A 103 8.70 -4.29 -3.82
CA VAL A 103 10.15 -4.27 -3.99
C VAL A 103 10.70 -5.60 -4.53
N PHE A 104 9.84 -6.45 -5.09
CA PHE A 104 10.20 -7.75 -5.63
C PHE A 104 9.31 -8.16 -6.80
N GLN A 105 9.90 -8.31 -7.99
CA GLN A 105 9.14 -8.70 -9.18
C GLN A 105 8.71 -10.19 -9.17
N ASP A 106 7.43 -10.44 -8.91
CA ASP A 106 6.74 -11.70 -9.21
C ASP A 106 6.02 -11.63 -10.57
N LYS A 107 6.63 -12.28 -11.57
CA LYS A 107 6.06 -12.33 -12.93
C LYS A 107 4.73 -13.05 -13.02
N TYR A 108 4.41 -13.94 -12.07
CA TYR A 108 3.12 -14.65 -12.05
C TYR A 108 2.00 -13.79 -11.47
N LEU A 109 2.35 -12.68 -10.81
CA LEU A 109 1.42 -11.67 -10.31
C LEU A 109 1.38 -10.41 -11.19
N HIS A 110 2.07 -10.45 -12.33
CA HIS A 110 2.12 -9.40 -13.35
C HIS A 110 2.84 -8.11 -12.94
N ASP A 111 3.79 -8.21 -12.00
CA ASP A 111 4.60 -7.07 -11.57
C ASP A 111 5.40 -6.44 -12.72
N ILE A 112 5.29 -5.12 -12.84
CA ILE A 112 5.92 -4.35 -13.91
C ILE A 112 7.45 -4.26 -13.76
N ASN A 113 7.95 -4.32 -12.53
CA ASN A 113 9.37 -4.35 -12.15
C ASN A 113 9.49 -4.67 -10.65
N ASP A 114 10.71 -4.68 -10.13
CA ASP A 114 11.06 -5.01 -8.74
C ASP A 114 11.04 -3.80 -7.79
N ASN A 115 10.41 -2.69 -8.16
CA ASN A 115 10.33 -1.46 -7.36
C ASN A 115 9.22 -0.53 -7.86
N HIS A 116 7.99 -0.79 -7.46
CA HIS A 116 6.80 -0.09 -7.95
C HIS A 116 5.80 0.25 -6.85
N VAL A 117 4.88 1.16 -7.19
CA VAL A 117 3.69 1.48 -6.41
C VAL A 117 2.48 1.07 -7.23
N GLY A 118 1.56 0.35 -6.59
CA GLY A 118 0.38 -0.25 -7.23
C GLY A 118 -0.93 0.16 -6.57
N ILE A 119 -2.02 0.11 -7.31
CA ILE A 119 -3.40 0.20 -6.80
C ILE A 119 -4.05 -1.16 -7.03
N ASP A 120 -4.46 -1.77 -5.93
CA ASP A 120 -4.95 -3.14 -5.89
C ASP A 120 -6.43 -3.16 -5.57
N ILE A 121 -7.20 -3.85 -6.42
CA ILE A 121 -8.63 -4.04 -6.22
C ILE A 121 -8.93 -5.54 -6.24
N ASN A 122 -9.29 -6.10 -5.08
CA ASN A 122 -9.60 -7.52 -4.89
C ASN A 122 -8.49 -8.51 -5.29
N SER A 123 -7.32 -8.03 -5.70
CA SER A 123 -6.20 -8.78 -6.27
C SER A 123 -4.90 -8.03 -6.00
N VAL A 124 -3.78 -8.74 -5.88
CA VAL A 124 -2.43 -8.14 -5.96
C VAL A 124 -1.97 -7.93 -7.41
N ASP A 125 -2.73 -8.41 -8.39
CA ASP A 125 -2.59 -7.96 -9.77
C ASP A 125 -3.18 -6.55 -9.88
N SER A 126 -2.30 -5.57 -9.82
CA SER A 126 -2.61 -4.14 -9.71
C SER A 126 -3.40 -3.63 -10.91
N VAL A 127 -4.51 -2.90 -10.67
CA VAL A 127 -5.26 -2.23 -11.76
C VAL A 127 -4.49 -1.06 -12.36
N THR A 128 -3.52 -0.52 -11.62
CA THR A 128 -2.59 0.50 -12.08
C THR A 128 -1.33 0.41 -11.25
N SER A 129 -0.19 0.19 -11.89
CA SER A 129 1.13 0.21 -11.25
C SER A 129 2.11 1.10 -12.02
N VAL A 130 3.00 1.76 -11.30
CA VAL A 130 4.05 2.62 -11.88
C VAL A 130 5.34 2.46 -11.10
N LYS A 131 6.48 2.63 -11.78
CA LYS A 131 7.80 2.65 -11.14
C LYS A 131 7.82 3.66 -9.99
N SER A 132 8.41 3.29 -8.85
CA SER A 132 8.46 4.17 -7.67
C SER A 132 9.31 5.40 -7.92
N GLY A 133 8.73 6.56 -7.62
CA GLY A 133 9.38 7.84 -7.79
C GLY A 133 8.44 9.00 -7.49
N TYR A 134 8.91 10.22 -7.68
CA TYR A 134 8.12 11.42 -7.46
C TYR A 134 8.47 12.53 -8.44
N TRP A 135 7.51 13.42 -8.67
CA TRP A 135 7.67 14.54 -9.60
C TRP A 135 8.09 15.81 -8.86
N VAL A 136 9.09 16.49 -9.40
CA VAL A 136 9.56 17.80 -8.91
C VAL A 136 9.41 18.83 -10.04
N MET A 137 8.83 19.99 -9.72
CA MET A 137 8.77 21.10 -10.67
C MET A 137 10.14 21.78 -10.75
N THR A 138 10.69 21.86 -11.96
CA THR A 138 11.94 22.56 -12.25
C THR A 138 11.69 23.71 -13.22
N ARG A 139 12.71 24.53 -13.51
CA ARG A 139 12.60 25.62 -14.51
C ARG A 139 12.27 25.10 -15.92
N SER A 140 12.64 23.85 -16.23
CA SER A 140 12.38 23.19 -17.51
C SER A 140 11.14 22.28 -17.48
N GLY A 141 10.31 22.37 -16.42
CA GLY A 141 9.09 21.57 -16.25
C GLY A 141 9.25 20.43 -15.25
N TRP A 142 8.36 19.45 -15.34
CA TRP A 142 8.31 18.31 -14.41
C TRP A 142 9.47 17.33 -14.65
N LEU A 143 10.23 17.06 -13.59
CA LEU A 143 11.29 16.06 -13.56
C LEU A 143 10.89 14.90 -12.67
N PHE A 144 10.97 13.67 -13.18
CA PHE A 144 10.78 12.45 -12.40
C PHE A 144 12.06 12.13 -11.62
N LYS A 145 11.92 11.81 -10.34
CA LYS A 145 12.99 11.36 -9.45
C LYS A 145 12.67 9.94 -9.00
N ASP A 146 13.49 9.00 -9.44
CA ASP A 146 13.39 7.60 -9.02
C ASP A 146 13.57 7.47 -7.50
N LEU A 147 12.77 6.59 -6.89
CA LEU A 147 12.94 6.16 -5.51
C LEU A 147 13.26 4.68 -5.47
N LYS A 148 14.24 4.29 -4.68
CA LYS A 148 14.47 2.88 -4.33
C LYS A 148 13.80 2.60 -2.99
N LEU A 149 12.63 1.99 -3.02
CA LEU A 149 11.81 1.77 -1.82
C LEU A 149 12.54 0.94 -0.76
N SER A 150 13.17 -0.17 -1.15
CA SER A 150 14.01 -1.00 -0.27
C SER A 150 15.43 -0.42 -0.14
N SER A 151 15.52 0.74 0.52
CA SER A 151 16.77 1.47 0.80
C SER A 151 17.04 1.70 2.28
N GLY A 152 16.02 1.55 3.14
CA GLY A 152 16.02 1.97 4.54
C GLY A 152 15.71 3.46 4.75
N ASP A 153 15.60 4.26 3.68
CA ASP A 153 15.15 5.65 3.80
C ASP A 153 13.68 5.70 4.24
N LYS A 154 13.32 6.83 4.87
CA LYS A 154 11.92 7.12 5.21
C LYS A 154 11.23 7.84 4.05
N TYR A 155 10.10 7.30 3.65
CA TYR A 155 9.21 7.87 2.65
C TYR A 155 7.87 8.21 3.28
N THR A 156 7.20 9.23 2.78
CA THR A 156 5.80 9.51 3.12
C THR A 156 4.94 9.26 1.89
N ALA A 157 3.85 8.53 2.08
CA ALA A 157 2.82 8.34 1.08
C ALA A 157 1.57 9.14 1.46
N TRP A 158 0.86 9.61 0.44
CA TRP A 158 -0.45 10.25 0.55
C TRP A 158 -1.39 9.56 -0.43
N ILE A 159 -2.53 9.07 0.06
CA ILE A 159 -3.56 8.42 -0.74
C ILE A 159 -4.85 9.23 -0.54
N GLU A 160 -5.44 9.67 -1.64
CA GLU A 160 -6.65 10.47 -1.66
C GLU A 160 -7.68 9.86 -2.61
N TYR A 161 -8.94 9.85 -2.20
CA TYR A 161 -10.05 9.47 -3.06
C TYR A 161 -11.03 10.62 -3.22
N ASN A 162 -11.24 11.04 -4.47
CA ASN A 162 -12.24 12.03 -4.85
C ASN A 162 -13.49 11.33 -5.38
N ASN A 163 -14.58 11.30 -4.60
CA ASN A 163 -15.82 10.63 -4.99
C ASN A 163 -16.56 11.31 -6.15
N ASN A 164 -16.41 12.62 -6.35
CA ASN A 164 -17.09 13.31 -7.46
C ASN A 164 -16.45 12.95 -8.80
N LEU A 165 -15.12 12.84 -8.83
CA LEU A 165 -14.36 12.48 -10.04
C LEU A 165 -14.14 10.98 -10.18
N LYS A 166 -14.38 10.20 -9.12
CA LYS A 166 -14.04 8.78 -9.01
C LYS A 166 -12.56 8.55 -9.28
N VAL A 167 -11.72 9.35 -8.63
CA VAL A 167 -10.26 9.34 -8.82
C VAL A 167 -9.57 8.96 -7.53
N ILE A 168 -8.64 8.02 -7.63
CA ILE A 168 -7.67 7.67 -6.59
C ILE A 168 -6.35 8.34 -6.98
N SER A 169 -5.82 9.16 -6.08
CA SER A 169 -4.53 9.82 -6.23
C SER A 169 -3.55 9.26 -5.22
N VAL A 170 -2.38 8.80 -5.69
CA VAL A 170 -1.28 8.33 -4.85
C VAL A 170 -0.08 9.24 -5.07
N THR A 171 0.43 9.83 -4.02
CA THR A 171 1.68 10.61 -4.02
C THR A 171 2.66 9.96 -3.07
N ILE A 172 3.94 9.91 -3.44
CA ILE A 172 5.04 9.48 -2.57
C ILE A 172 6.16 10.51 -2.63
N GLY A 173 6.94 10.63 -1.56
CA GLY A 173 8.16 11.44 -1.53
C GLY A 173 9.05 11.08 -0.34
N LEU A 174 10.26 11.63 -0.30
CA LEU A 174 11.13 11.52 0.88
C LEU A 174 10.45 12.19 2.09
N ALA A 175 10.52 11.55 3.26
CA ALA A 175 9.76 11.99 4.44
C ALA A 175 10.13 13.40 4.95
N HIS A 176 11.34 13.87 4.67
CA HIS A 176 11.78 15.22 5.03
C HIS A 176 11.33 16.30 4.04
N LEU A 177 10.69 15.92 2.93
CA LEU A 177 10.15 16.83 1.92
C LEU A 177 8.65 17.02 2.12
N LYS A 178 8.13 18.14 1.61
CA LYS A 178 6.69 18.36 1.50
C LYS A 178 6.09 17.44 0.45
N LYS A 179 4.79 17.12 0.59
CA LYS A 179 4.01 16.39 -0.42
C LYS A 179 4.24 16.98 -1.82
N PRO A 180 4.71 16.19 -2.80
CA PRO A 180 4.80 16.62 -4.18
C PRO A 180 3.45 17.11 -4.74
N ASN A 181 3.48 18.20 -5.50
CA ASN A 181 2.27 18.80 -6.07
C ASN A 181 1.63 17.95 -7.17
N ARG A 182 2.42 17.09 -7.83
CA ARG A 182 1.93 16.17 -8.85
C ARG A 182 1.92 14.74 -8.26
N PRO A 183 0.78 14.06 -8.24
CA PRO A 183 0.69 12.67 -7.80
C PRO A 183 1.53 11.75 -8.69
N LEU A 184 1.96 10.63 -8.11
CA LEU A 184 2.62 9.54 -8.83
C LEU A 184 1.60 8.78 -9.67
N ILE A 185 0.43 8.48 -9.10
CA ILE A 185 -0.70 7.81 -9.77
C ILE A 185 -1.95 8.67 -9.67
N GLU A 186 -2.68 8.81 -10.77
CA GLU A 186 -4.09 9.22 -10.80
C GLU A 186 -4.88 8.18 -11.58
N ALA A 187 -5.65 7.36 -10.87
CA ALA A 187 -6.44 6.29 -11.47
C ALA A 187 -7.93 6.62 -11.34
N LYS A 188 -8.65 6.53 -12.47
CA LYS A 188 -10.11 6.68 -12.47
C LYS A 188 -10.74 5.34 -12.13
N TYR A 189 -11.25 5.21 -10.91
CA TYR A 189 -11.90 4.01 -10.42
C TYR A 189 -13.02 4.37 -9.44
N ASP A 190 -14.20 3.78 -9.61
CA ASP A 190 -15.31 4.00 -8.69
C ASP A 190 -15.24 3.02 -7.51
N LEU A 191 -14.69 3.49 -6.38
CA LEU A 191 -14.57 2.69 -5.16
C LEU A 191 -15.93 2.30 -4.55
N SER A 192 -17.06 2.87 -5.01
CA SER A 192 -18.38 2.41 -4.59
C SER A 192 -18.68 0.97 -5.03
N ASN A 193 -18.00 0.46 -6.05
CA ASN A 193 -18.13 -0.94 -6.48
C ASN A 193 -17.38 -1.94 -5.58
N VAL A 194 -16.51 -1.45 -4.68
CA VAL A 194 -15.62 -2.30 -3.86
C VAL A 194 -15.91 -2.10 -2.38
N LEU A 195 -15.99 -0.85 -1.93
CA LEU A 195 -16.13 -0.53 -0.52
C LEU A 195 -17.55 -0.86 -0.01
N LEU A 196 -17.64 -1.30 1.23
CA LEU A 196 -18.87 -1.48 1.98
C LEU A 196 -19.13 -0.28 2.89
N GLU A 197 -20.29 -0.24 3.55
CA GLU A 197 -20.64 0.87 4.44
C GLU A 197 -19.61 1.09 5.54
N LYS A 198 -19.22 0.02 6.22
CA LYS A 198 -18.25 0.03 7.32
C LYS A 198 -17.14 -0.96 7.01
N MET A 199 -15.90 -0.49 7.07
CA MET A 199 -14.71 -1.28 6.76
C MET A 199 -13.56 -0.86 7.68
N TYR A 200 -12.48 -1.63 7.65
CA TYR A 200 -11.29 -1.37 8.45
C TYR A 200 -10.14 -0.93 7.57
N ALA A 201 -9.38 0.06 8.02
CA ALA A 201 -8.17 0.50 7.37
C ALA A 201 -6.93 0.05 8.16
N GLY A 202 -5.80 -0.09 7.49
CA GLY A 202 -4.54 -0.41 8.13
C GLY A 202 -3.46 -0.76 7.11
N PHE A 203 -2.57 -1.65 7.53
CA PHE A 203 -1.43 -2.08 6.73
C PHE A 203 -1.29 -3.59 6.75
N ALA A 204 -0.74 -4.13 5.67
CA ALA A 204 -0.29 -5.50 5.58
C ALA A 204 1.08 -5.51 4.93
N GLY A 205 1.93 -6.44 5.31
CA GLY A 205 3.25 -6.59 4.71
C GLY A 205 3.73 -8.00 4.80
N SER A 206 4.64 -8.35 3.90
CA SER A 206 5.23 -9.68 3.91
C SER A 206 6.61 -9.67 3.31
N MET A 207 7.39 -10.65 3.72
CA MET A 207 8.65 -10.96 3.10
C MET A 207 8.71 -12.39 2.59
N GLY A 208 9.66 -12.64 1.70
CA GLY A 208 10.01 -13.97 1.21
C GLY A 208 11.22 -14.54 1.91
N ARG A 209 12.04 -15.28 1.14
CA ARG A 209 13.27 -15.88 1.67
C ARG A 209 14.35 -14.82 1.96
N GLY A 210 14.44 -13.80 1.12
CA GLY A 210 15.25 -12.62 1.38
C GLY A 210 14.55 -11.73 2.40
N VAL A 211 15.28 -11.29 3.41
CA VAL A 211 14.70 -10.65 4.61
C VAL A 211 14.78 -9.13 4.51
N GLU A 212 13.68 -8.47 4.83
CA GLU A 212 13.58 -7.02 5.00
C GLU A 212 12.56 -6.65 6.07
N THR A 213 12.71 -5.47 6.67
CA THR A 213 11.74 -4.97 7.65
C THR A 213 10.87 -3.90 7.05
N HIS A 214 9.56 -4.03 7.27
CA HIS A 214 8.55 -3.05 6.87
C HIS A 214 8.08 -2.31 8.12
N GLU A 215 8.38 -1.03 8.22
CA GLU A 215 8.07 -0.21 9.38
C GLU A 215 7.19 0.97 8.99
N VAL A 216 6.09 1.17 9.72
CA VAL A 216 5.25 2.37 9.66
C VAL A 216 5.53 3.23 10.89
N TRP A 217 5.88 4.49 10.67
CA TRP A 217 6.37 5.43 11.70
C TRP A 217 5.29 6.36 12.21
N ASP A 218 4.37 6.74 11.32
CA ASP A 218 3.19 7.54 11.64
C ASP A 218 2.07 7.17 10.66
N TRP A 219 0.84 7.48 11.04
CA TRP A 219 -0.32 7.28 10.18
C TRP A 219 -1.43 8.25 10.57
N THR A 220 -2.03 8.87 9.55
CA THR A 220 -3.24 9.67 9.67
C THR A 220 -4.27 9.21 8.65
N PHE A 221 -5.54 9.25 9.03
CA PHE A 221 -6.66 8.93 8.17
C PHE A 221 -7.80 9.91 8.44
N GLN A 222 -8.42 10.41 7.38
CA GLN A 222 -9.56 11.32 7.45
C GLN A 222 -10.53 11.02 6.31
N ASN A 223 -11.82 10.90 6.63
CA ASN A 223 -12.92 11.08 5.69
C ASN A 223 -13.26 12.58 5.57
#